data_AF-A0A3A8JXM9-F1
#
_entry.id   AF-A0A3A8JXM9-F1
#
_cell.length_a   1.000
_cell.length_b   1.000
_cell.length_c   1.000
_cell.angle_alpha   90.00
_cell.angle_beta   90.00
_cell.angle_gamma   90.00
#
_symmetry.space_group_name_H-M   'P 1'
#
loop_
_entity.id
_entity.type
_entity.pdbx_description
1 polymer ?
#
loop_
_entity_poly.entity_id
_entity_poly.type
_entity_poly.pdbx_seq_one_letter_code
_entity_poly.pdbx_strand_id
1 'polypeptide(L)'
;MWKHRRALTALALAWALPASAHDILAGKTVNGGGVVEVSTYPTTVTFGFTAQNIHPTLPSTLLSARDPLLESLGFAFDPPPPFDIPLGGTATDAFSLTLDSFDTCVALGNADDDPTTPGPGPGARFTSTFTVTFPEGGTSQASTQVICLQDDRLTCDDTLYVTTGSPSTVAILDPVAGTLTPLGAASGPLVALGFNQVDGYLYAVQGGAVPGPSGPTLYRVAVDGVPQAVTNLPALANQPVVAGAFLPDGNYMLWGGGTAYRVSVPDGTVIGQVSTGPLTAFNIGDWAASPEDGRLYAYNAATNRMTVFYPDMETFADTGPEAPTRSDGSVVTDYVTESAFFDQAGNFFLYGQSVELGGTEQRALYYVDVGVTGSFLLIGDGPSVTSSGGASCALGNPTLVTRELGFYRVHERAVEACLAAGPLELGPARVTSPTQALAVLWDSPALDRGGGARRDEDALRVRVRRELLVATCNTRLFGANLDAESALIEATEALTPPSLTHGEAALERLVRFNASGTRAALPRKQALGPATPVRALEASRRVPVP
;
A
#
# COMPACT_ATOMS: atom_id res chain seq x y z
N MET A 1 -0.65 -29.26 32.52
CA MET A 1 0.82 -29.29 32.67
C MET A 1 1.35 -28.53 31.45
N TRP A 2 1.98 -27.36 31.49
CA TRP A 2 2.95 -26.77 32.41
C TRP A 2 2.75 -25.24 32.33
N LYS A 3 2.73 -24.57 33.49
CA LYS A 3 2.64 -23.11 33.61
C LYS A 3 4.03 -22.52 33.34
N HIS A 4 4.17 -21.46 32.56
CA HIS A 4 5.23 -20.48 32.80
C HIS A 4 4.75 -19.03 32.64
N ARG A 5 4.72 -18.36 33.80
CA ARG A 5 4.68 -16.91 33.98
C ARG A 5 5.92 -16.28 33.36
N ARG A 6 5.79 -15.10 32.75
CA ARG A 6 6.85 -14.10 32.73
C ARG A 6 6.26 -12.78 33.20
N ALA A 7 6.47 -12.49 34.47
CA ALA A 7 6.39 -11.14 35.01
C ALA A 7 7.71 -10.46 34.62
N LEU A 8 7.64 -9.39 33.84
CA LEU A 8 8.75 -8.48 33.61
C LEU A 8 8.78 -7.50 34.78
N THR A 9 9.60 -7.82 35.77
CA THR A 9 9.96 -6.90 36.84
C THR A 9 11.03 -5.96 36.29
N ALA A 10 10.68 -4.70 36.01
CA ALA A 10 11.66 -3.67 35.71
C ALA A 10 12.33 -3.23 37.02
N LEU A 11 13.53 -3.75 37.29
CA LEU A 11 14.41 -3.21 38.32
C LEU A 11 15.22 -2.07 37.70
N ALA A 12 14.85 -0.83 37.97
CA ALA A 12 15.72 0.32 37.73
C ALA A 12 16.71 0.43 38.91
N LEU A 13 17.92 -0.11 38.74
CA LEU A 13 19.05 0.16 39.63
C LEU A 13 19.73 1.45 39.17
N ALA A 14 19.30 2.57 39.75
CA ALA A 14 20.02 3.83 39.65
C ALA A 14 21.21 3.81 40.61
N TRP A 15 22.43 3.83 40.05
CA TRP A 15 23.61 4.31 40.77
C TRP A 15 23.90 5.73 40.29
N ALA A 16 23.82 6.71 41.18
CA ALA A 16 24.43 8.02 40.96
C ALA A 16 24.84 8.66 42.31
N LEU A 17 26.03 9.24 42.27
CA LEU A 17 26.76 10.00 43.29
C LEU A 17 25.96 11.23 43.78
N PRO A 18 26.31 11.87 44.93
CA PRO A 18 25.54 12.99 45.47
C PRO A 18 25.63 14.19 44.52
N ALA A 19 24.58 14.41 43.72
CA ALA A 19 24.42 15.56 42.85
C ALA A 19 23.56 16.59 43.57
N SER A 20 24.10 17.80 43.72
CA SER A 20 23.32 19.02 43.97
C SER A 20 22.45 19.31 42.74
N ALA A 21 21.24 18.74 42.65
CA ALA A 21 20.24 19.09 41.62
C ALA A 21 18.89 18.38 41.89
N HIS A 22 18.03 18.97 42.73
CA HIS A 22 16.69 18.44 43.02
C HIS A 22 15.62 19.54 43.04
N ASP A 23 15.53 20.34 41.98
CA ASP A 23 14.52 21.40 41.90
C ASP A 23 13.28 20.92 41.13
N ILE A 24 13.46 20.36 39.92
CA ILE A 24 12.35 19.90 39.07
C ILE A 24 12.56 18.47 38.57
N LEU A 25 11.52 17.64 38.68
CA LEU A 25 11.42 16.32 38.07
C LEU A 25 10.57 16.39 36.79
N ALA A 26 11.17 16.03 35.66
CA ALA A 26 10.44 15.83 34.41
C ALA A 26 9.66 14.50 34.44
N GLY A 27 8.45 14.51 33.93
CA GLY A 27 7.67 13.32 33.62
C GLY A 27 7.15 13.38 32.21
N LYS A 28 7.05 12.21 31.58
CA LYS A 28 6.51 12.08 30.23
C LYS A 28 5.78 10.77 30.06
N THR A 29 4.67 10.82 29.34
CA THR A 29 3.87 9.66 28.95
C THR A 29 3.41 9.78 27.51
N VAL A 30 3.03 8.66 26.91
CA VAL A 30 2.28 8.56 25.65
C VAL A 30 1.06 7.68 25.89
N ASN A 31 -0.13 8.19 25.58
CA ASN A 31 -1.42 7.56 25.92
C ASN A 31 -1.51 7.12 27.39
N GLY A 32 -0.89 7.89 28.30
CA GLY A 32 -0.83 7.60 29.74
C GLY A 32 0.19 6.53 30.17
N GLY A 33 0.91 5.92 29.22
CA GLY A 33 1.96 4.93 29.48
C GLY A 33 3.37 5.43 29.16
N GLY A 34 4.39 4.62 29.47
CA GLY A 34 5.79 4.89 29.06
C GLY A 34 6.13 4.41 27.65
N VAL A 35 5.34 3.47 27.12
CA VAL A 35 5.46 2.91 25.77
C VAL A 35 4.06 2.71 25.20
N VAL A 36 3.88 2.99 23.91
CA VAL A 36 2.67 2.61 23.16
C VAL A 36 3.06 1.82 21.92
N GLU A 37 2.29 0.77 21.62
CA GLU A 37 2.37 0.04 20.36
C GLU A 37 1.23 0.49 19.45
N VAL A 38 1.58 0.83 18.21
CA VAL A 38 0.66 1.28 17.17
C VAL A 38 0.71 0.29 16.02
N SER A 39 -0.41 -0.36 15.72
CA SER A 39 -0.55 -1.30 14.61
C SER A 39 -1.65 -0.93 13.63
N THR A 40 -2.39 0.15 13.90
CA THR A 40 -3.48 0.64 13.06
C THR A 40 -3.26 2.10 12.73
N TYR A 41 -3.55 2.46 11.48
CA TYR A 41 -3.39 3.81 10.95
C TYR A 41 -4.65 4.23 10.16
N PRO A 42 -5.00 5.54 10.15
CA PRO A 42 -4.41 6.60 10.96
C PRO A 42 -4.74 6.42 12.45
N THR A 43 -3.84 6.86 13.33
CA THR A 43 -4.10 6.88 14.78
C THR A 43 -3.54 8.13 15.42
N THR A 44 -4.13 8.56 16.53
CA THR A 44 -3.62 9.71 17.30
C THR A 44 -3.00 9.22 18.60
N VAL A 45 -1.74 9.59 18.82
CA VAL A 45 -1.04 9.40 20.10
C VAL A 45 -0.99 10.73 20.85
N THR A 46 -1.26 10.70 22.15
CA THR A 46 -1.25 11.87 23.01
C THR A 46 -0.08 11.78 23.98
N PHE A 47 0.87 12.70 23.85
CA PHE A 47 1.98 12.88 24.79
C PHE A 47 1.51 13.73 25.96
N GLY A 48 1.76 13.27 27.17
CA GLY A 48 1.58 14.04 28.40
C GLY A 48 2.92 14.42 29.01
N PHE A 49 3.09 15.67 29.39
CA PHE A 49 4.31 16.24 29.95
C PHE A 49 4.05 16.75 31.36
N THR A 50 4.99 16.52 32.27
CA THR A 50 4.93 17.08 33.61
C THR A 50 6.28 17.65 34.03
N ALA A 51 6.25 18.78 34.74
CA ALA A 51 7.38 19.34 35.46
C ALA A 51 6.96 19.50 36.91
N GLN A 52 7.46 18.64 37.79
CA GLN A 52 7.11 18.63 39.21
C GLN A 52 8.20 19.30 40.03
N ASN A 53 7.83 20.30 40.84
CA ASN A 53 8.73 20.84 41.84
C ASN A 53 8.95 19.78 42.94
N ILE A 54 10.19 19.31 43.08
CA ILE A 54 10.62 18.36 44.11
C ILE A 54 11.52 18.99 45.17
N HIS A 55 11.72 20.32 45.11
CA HIS A 55 12.45 21.06 46.12
C HIS A 55 11.72 20.99 47.47
N PRO A 56 12.43 20.74 48.59
CA PRO A 56 11.77 20.45 49.86
C PRO A 56 11.09 21.65 50.51
N THR A 57 11.49 22.89 50.18
CA THR A 57 11.10 24.08 50.97
C THR A 57 10.82 25.36 50.18
N LEU A 58 11.04 25.38 48.86
CA LEU A 58 11.00 26.61 48.05
C LEU A 58 10.29 26.33 46.72
N PRO A 59 9.66 27.35 46.10
CA PRO A 59 9.30 27.30 44.69
C PRO A 59 10.54 27.07 43.81
N SER A 60 10.34 26.47 42.64
CA SER A 60 11.40 26.22 41.66
C SER A 60 11.03 26.90 40.34
N THR A 61 11.99 27.59 39.73
CA THR A 61 11.77 28.25 38.44
C THR A 61 12.04 27.27 37.30
N LEU A 62 11.04 27.02 36.45
CA LEU A 62 11.22 26.30 35.19
C LEU A 62 11.79 27.28 34.17
N LEU A 63 13.02 27.07 33.71
CA LEU A 63 13.70 27.96 32.73
C LEU A 63 13.43 27.55 31.28
N SER A 64 13.33 26.25 31.02
CA SER A 64 12.92 25.72 29.72
C SER A 64 12.20 24.39 29.87
N ALA A 65 11.33 24.09 28.91
CA ALA A 65 10.63 22.82 28.78
C ALA A 65 10.54 22.52 27.28
N ARG A 66 11.28 21.51 26.83
CA ARG A 66 11.58 21.28 25.42
C ARG A 66 11.43 19.82 25.04
N ASP A 67 10.98 19.59 23.82
CA ASP A 67 10.95 18.27 23.19
C ASP A 67 11.37 18.43 21.72
N PRO A 68 12.67 18.29 21.40
CA PRO A 68 13.18 18.64 20.07
C PRO A 68 12.46 17.92 18.92
N LEU A 69 12.08 16.65 19.13
CA LEU A 69 11.35 15.87 18.13
C LEU A 69 9.97 16.48 17.85
N LEU A 70 9.20 16.80 18.91
CA LEU A 70 7.84 17.30 18.79
C LEU A 70 7.77 18.82 18.51
N GLU A 71 8.81 19.60 18.85
CA GLU A 71 8.92 21.03 18.56
C GLU A 71 8.80 21.29 17.05
N SER A 72 9.43 20.44 16.22
CA SER A 72 9.32 20.51 14.76
C SER A 72 7.89 20.28 14.24
N LEU A 73 7.04 19.67 15.05
CA LEU A 73 5.64 19.36 14.77
C LEU A 73 4.67 20.35 15.44
N GLY A 74 5.19 21.43 16.05
CA GLY A 74 4.40 22.50 16.64
C GLY A 74 4.15 22.37 18.14
N PHE A 75 4.82 21.45 18.84
CA PHE A 75 4.78 21.42 20.31
C PHE A 75 5.44 22.67 20.90
N ALA A 76 4.74 23.32 21.83
CA ALA A 76 5.27 24.36 22.69
C ALA A 76 4.63 24.21 24.07
N PHE A 77 5.44 24.20 25.14
CA PHE A 77 4.94 24.02 26.50
C PHE A 77 4.11 25.22 26.95
N ASP A 78 2.90 24.99 27.49
CA ASP A 78 1.99 26.02 28.02
C ASP A 78 1.78 25.90 29.54
N PRO A 79 2.02 26.97 30.36
CA PRO A 79 2.54 28.28 29.97
C PRO A 79 4.00 28.25 29.49
N PRO A 80 4.41 29.15 28.58
CA PRO A 80 5.78 29.16 28.08
C PRO A 80 6.78 29.54 29.20
N PRO A 81 7.85 28.75 29.42
CA PRO A 81 8.94 29.11 30.32
C PRO A 81 9.62 30.44 29.91
N PRO A 82 10.15 31.23 30.86
CA PRO A 82 10.32 30.89 32.27
C PRO A 82 9.12 31.22 33.17
N PHE A 83 8.81 30.35 34.14
CA PHE A 83 7.83 30.61 35.20
C PHE A 83 8.11 29.80 36.47
N ASP A 84 7.51 30.20 37.60
CA ASP A 84 7.70 29.52 38.89
C ASP A 84 6.67 28.42 39.13
N ILE A 85 7.13 27.27 39.59
CA ILE A 85 6.30 26.16 40.08
C ILE A 85 6.29 26.22 41.62
N PRO A 86 5.12 26.42 42.26
CA PRO A 86 5.01 26.46 43.72
C PRO A 86 5.57 25.22 44.40
N LEU A 87 5.88 25.31 45.70
CA LEU A 87 6.33 24.16 46.51
C LEU A 87 5.33 23.00 46.40
N GLY A 88 5.81 21.84 45.92
CA GLY A 88 4.98 20.65 45.68
C GLY A 88 4.03 20.76 44.48
N GLY A 89 4.11 21.84 43.71
CA GLY A 89 3.32 22.05 42.50
C GLY A 89 3.78 21.20 41.32
N THR A 90 2.94 21.10 40.30
CA THR A 90 3.24 20.43 39.03
C THR A 90 2.67 21.24 37.89
N ALA A 91 3.50 21.56 36.90
CA ALA A 91 3.05 22.07 35.61
C ALA A 91 2.83 20.88 34.67
N THR A 92 1.76 20.93 33.88
CA THR A 92 1.36 19.84 32.99
C THR A 92 0.98 20.38 31.63
N ASP A 93 1.30 19.65 30.58
CA ASP A 93 0.88 19.94 29.22
C ASP A 93 0.60 18.64 28.44
N ALA A 94 -0.07 18.74 27.30
CA ALA A 94 -0.32 17.63 26.42
C ALA A 94 -0.22 18.02 24.93
N PHE A 95 0.34 17.11 24.13
CA PHE A 95 0.46 17.27 22.68
C PHE A 95 -0.09 16.05 21.97
N SER A 96 -0.98 16.24 21.00
CA SER A 96 -1.54 15.14 20.20
C SER A 96 -0.90 15.12 18.82
N LEU A 97 -0.41 13.95 18.42
CA LEU A 97 0.20 13.69 17.13
C LEU A 97 -0.60 12.62 16.39
N THR A 98 -1.06 12.93 15.19
CA THR A 98 -1.67 11.94 14.30
C THR A 98 -0.58 11.26 13.48
N LEU A 99 -0.52 9.94 13.57
CA LEU A 99 0.31 9.06 12.77
C LEU A 99 -0.55 8.53 11.62
N ASP A 100 -0.39 9.11 10.44
CA ASP A 100 -1.20 8.76 9.27
C ASP A 100 -0.80 7.40 8.66
N SER A 101 0.43 6.95 8.89
CA SER A 101 0.97 5.72 8.33
C SER A 101 2.16 5.20 9.13
N PHE A 102 2.54 3.95 8.87
CA PHE A 102 3.81 3.39 9.34
C PHE A 102 5.02 4.21 8.88
N ASP A 103 4.98 4.78 7.67
CA ASP A 103 6.08 5.57 7.13
C ASP A 103 6.26 6.90 7.84
N THR A 104 5.17 7.53 8.29
CA THR A 104 5.22 8.70 9.19
C THR A 104 6.03 8.35 10.44
N CYS A 105 5.84 7.13 10.96
CA CYS A 105 6.58 6.67 12.13
C CYS A 105 8.05 6.35 11.82
N VAL A 106 8.35 5.78 10.64
CA VAL A 106 9.74 5.62 10.16
C VAL A 106 10.44 6.97 10.05
N ALA A 107 9.78 7.98 9.48
CA ALA A 107 10.32 9.32 9.33
C ALA A 107 10.61 9.97 10.69
N LEU A 108 9.69 9.84 11.65
CA LEU A 108 9.90 10.31 13.04
C LEU A 108 11.05 9.56 13.72
N GLY A 109 11.17 8.24 13.51
CA GLY A 109 12.30 7.46 14.02
C GLY A 109 13.64 7.85 13.40
N ASN A 110 13.68 8.30 12.14
CA ASN A 110 14.89 8.83 11.51
C ASN A 110 15.23 10.25 11.96
N ALA A 111 14.24 11.02 12.41
CA ALA A 111 14.41 12.38 12.91
C ALA A 111 14.73 12.42 14.42
N ASP A 112 14.65 11.28 15.10
CA ASP A 112 15.00 11.13 16.49
C ASP A 112 16.53 11.04 16.65
N ASP A 113 17.05 11.70 17.68
CA ASP A 113 18.49 11.75 18.00
C ASP A 113 18.95 10.51 18.80
N ASP A 114 18.04 9.60 19.15
CA ASP A 114 18.36 8.32 19.79
C ASP A 114 19.08 7.38 18.79
N PRO A 115 20.35 6.98 19.04
CA PRO A 115 21.11 6.13 18.14
C PRO A 115 20.53 4.71 17.98
N THR A 116 19.45 4.37 18.69
CA THR A 116 18.69 3.12 18.57
C THR A 116 17.44 3.25 17.69
N THR A 117 17.21 4.40 17.05
CA THR A 117 16.05 4.68 16.18
C THR A 117 16.48 5.13 14.76
N PRO A 118 15.76 4.69 13.70
CA PRO A 118 14.92 3.49 13.69
C PRO A 118 15.84 2.26 13.70
N GLY A 119 15.95 1.59 14.86
CA GLY A 119 16.83 0.43 14.99
C GLY A 119 16.49 -0.66 13.96
N PRO A 120 17.48 -1.47 13.52
CA PRO A 120 17.31 -2.44 12.45
C PRO A 120 16.34 -3.56 12.88
N GLY A 121 15.10 -3.52 12.40
CA GLY A 121 14.10 -4.54 12.66
C GLY A 121 12.73 -4.18 12.06
N PRO A 122 11.79 -5.14 11.99
CA PRO A 122 10.51 -5.00 11.28
C PRO A 122 9.49 -4.04 11.94
N GLY A 123 9.91 -3.23 12.92
CA GLY A 123 9.07 -2.24 13.60
C GLY A 123 9.80 -0.92 13.71
N ALA A 124 9.23 0.13 13.10
CA ALA A 124 9.70 1.50 13.28
C ALA A 124 9.46 1.92 14.73
N ARG A 125 10.40 2.66 15.31
CA ARG A 125 10.24 3.17 16.67
C ARG A 125 10.86 4.56 16.76
N PHE A 126 10.31 5.39 17.63
CA PHE A 126 10.93 6.65 18.00
C PHE A 126 10.79 6.88 19.51
N THR A 127 11.83 7.45 20.11
CA THR A 127 11.89 7.86 21.50
C THR A 127 11.74 9.37 21.55
N SER A 128 10.71 9.85 22.24
CA SER A 128 10.49 11.29 22.38
C SER A 128 10.92 11.71 23.78
N THR A 129 11.92 12.59 23.88
CA THR A 129 12.57 12.99 25.16
C THR A 129 12.21 14.43 25.53
N PHE A 130 11.52 14.58 26.65
CA PHE A 130 11.20 15.87 27.25
C PHE A 130 12.32 16.29 28.21
N THR A 131 12.90 17.47 27.96
CA THR A 131 13.96 18.06 28.76
C THR A 131 13.48 19.35 29.41
N VAL A 132 13.65 19.44 30.72
CA VAL A 132 13.45 20.69 31.47
C VAL A 132 14.76 21.20 32.04
N THR A 133 14.91 22.52 32.11
CA THR A 133 16.03 23.19 32.77
C THR A 133 15.55 24.09 33.89
N PHE A 134 16.38 24.26 34.91
CA PHE A 134 16.13 25.10 36.09
C PHE A 134 17.43 25.79 36.53
N PRO A 135 17.38 26.78 37.45
CA PRO A 135 18.55 27.56 37.86
C PRO A 135 19.76 26.71 38.27
N GLU A 136 20.94 27.34 38.26
CA GLU A 136 22.22 26.70 38.60
C GLU A 136 22.66 25.61 37.60
N GLY A 137 22.08 25.60 36.40
CA GLY A 137 22.41 24.65 35.34
C GLY A 137 21.77 23.28 35.52
N GLY A 138 20.74 23.18 36.36
CA GLY A 138 20.02 21.94 36.60
C GLY A 138 19.19 21.49 35.40
N THR A 139 19.20 20.19 35.13
CA THR A 139 18.47 19.57 34.03
C THR A 139 17.75 18.30 34.49
N SER A 140 16.52 18.08 34.03
CA SER A 140 15.81 16.81 34.22
C SER A 140 15.20 16.36 32.91
N GLN A 141 15.18 15.04 32.68
CA GLN A 141 14.72 14.44 31.43
C GLN A 141 13.78 13.28 31.70
N ALA A 142 12.77 13.14 30.86
CA ALA A 142 11.88 12.00 30.82
C ALA A 142 11.56 11.63 29.37
N SER A 143 11.58 10.33 29.07
CA SER A 143 11.38 9.82 27.72
C SER A 143 10.24 8.83 27.67
N THR A 144 9.59 8.74 26.51
CA THR A 144 8.56 7.75 26.21
C THR A 144 8.79 7.21 24.80
N GLN A 145 8.31 6.01 24.51
CA GLN A 145 8.56 5.33 23.24
C GLN A 145 7.26 5.02 22.50
N VAL A 146 7.27 5.23 21.19
CA VAL A 146 6.24 4.74 20.27
C VAL A 146 6.84 3.64 19.43
N ILE A 147 6.23 2.45 19.47
CA ILE A 147 6.57 1.31 18.62
C ILE A 147 5.49 1.21 17.57
N CYS A 148 5.87 1.38 16.32
CA CYS A 148 5.00 1.25 15.18
C CYS A 148 5.23 -0.12 14.56
N LEU A 149 4.15 -0.89 14.45
CA LEU A 149 4.10 -2.10 13.66
C LEU A 149 3.58 -1.73 12.28
N GLN A 150 4.11 -2.40 11.27
CA GLN A 150 3.55 -2.31 9.93
C GLN A 150 2.10 -2.81 9.99
N ASP A 151 1.20 -2.09 9.33
CA ASP A 151 -0.18 -2.56 9.15
C ASP A 151 -0.12 -3.92 8.46
N ASP A 152 -0.70 -4.96 9.09
CA ASP A 152 -0.67 -6.31 8.54
C ASP A 152 -1.73 -6.51 7.45
N ARG A 153 -2.57 -5.49 7.23
CA ARG A 153 -3.54 -5.44 6.13
C ARG A 153 -2.83 -5.14 4.81
N LEU A 154 -3.32 -5.78 3.77
CA LEU A 154 -2.93 -5.49 2.41
C LEU A 154 -3.54 -4.15 1.98
N THR A 155 -2.79 -3.40 1.19
CA THR A 155 -3.34 -2.19 0.55
C THR A 155 -4.40 -2.61 -0.46
N CYS A 156 -5.54 -1.96 -0.41
CA CYS A 156 -6.61 -2.18 -1.38
C CYS A 156 -6.31 -1.41 -2.68
N ASP A 157 -5.67 -2.08 -3.64
CA ASP A 157 -5.31 -1.52 -4.94
C ASP A 157 -5.45 -2.57 -6.07
N ASP A 158 -4.94 -2.23 -7.26
CA ASP A 158 -4.95 -3.09 -8.47
C ASP A 158 -3.88 -4.22 -8.44
N THR A 159 -3.39 -4.59 -7.26
CA THR A 159 -2.52 -5.76 -7.11
C THR A 159 -3.33 -7.02 -7.41
N LEU A 160 -2.84 -7.85 -8.33
CA LEU A 160 -3.39 -9.18 -8.59
C LEU A 160 -2.62 -10.19 -7.74
N TYR A 161 -3.34 -10.80 -6.82
CA TYR A 161 -2.87 -11.89 -5.99
C TYR A 161 -3.33 -13.20 -6.62
N VAL A 162 -2.44 -14.19 -6.63
CA VAL A 162 -2.76 -15.54 -7.08
C VAL A 162 -2.27 -16.57 -6.08
N THR A 163 -2.99 -17.67 -5.96
CA THR A 163 -2.43 -18.90 -5.38
C THR A 163 -1.73 -19.71 -6.45
N THR A 164 -0.74 -20.51 -6.07
CA THR A 164 -0.14 -21.52 -6.96
C THR A 164 -0.22 -22.89 -6.31
N GLY A 165 -0.25 -23.97 -7.10
CA GLY A 165 -0.39 -25.33 -6.60
C GLY A 165 0.92 -26.06 -6.28
N SER A 166 2.07 -25.66 -6.86
CA SER A 166 3.36 -26.33 -6.63
C SER A 166 4.58 -25.43 -6.92
N PRO A 167 5.31 -24.97 -5.88
CA PRO A 167 4.96 -25.06 -4.45
C PRO A 167 3.67 -24.31 -4.15
N SER A 168 2.95 -24.68 -3.09
CA SER A 168 1.75 -23.91 -2.73
C SER A 168 2.13 -22.58 -2.11
N THR A 169 1.81 -21.47 -2.79
CA THR A 169 2.15 -20.11 -2.35
C THR A 169 1.03 -19.14 -2.64
N VAL A 170 0.96 -18.05 -1.87
CA VAL A 170 0.30 -16.82 -2.29
C VAL A 170 1.35 -15.91 -2.91
N ALA A 171 1.09 -15.37 -4.09
CA ALA A 171 2.03 -14.55 -4.84
C ALA A 171 1.35 -13.34 -5.49
N ILE A 172 2.14 -12.31 -5.77
CA ILE A 172 1.72 -11.18 -6.60
C ILE A 172 2.05 -11.53 -8.06
N LEU A 173 1.04 -11.42 -8.93
CA LEU A 173 1.19 -11.54 -10.37
C LEU A 173 1.46 -10.15 -10.99
N ASP A 174 2.65 -9.99 -11.53
CA ASP A 174 3.01 -8.90 -12.42
C ASP A 174 3.00 -9.40 -13.88
N PRO A 175 1.93 -9.13 -14.64
CA PRO A 175 1.77 -9.58 -16.01
C PRO A 175 2.59 -8.72 -16.99
N VAL A 176 3.00 -7.51 -16.61
CA VAL A 176 3.82 -6.63 -17.46
C VAL A 176 5.27 -7.10 -17.42
N ALA A 177 5.76 -7.46 -16.24
CA ALA A 177 7.07 -8.08 -16.06
C ALA A 177 7.06 -9.58 -16.40
N GLY A 178 5.88 -10.21 -16.44
CA GLY A 178 5.73 -11.66 -16.63
C GLY A 178 6.28 -12.45 -15.44
N THR A 179 6.15 -11.92 -14.21
CA THR A 179 6.76 -12.48 -12.99
C THR A 179 5.72 -12.77 -11.91
N LEU A 180 6.04 -13.78 -11.08
CA LEU A 180 5.36 -14.04 -9.82
C LEU A 180 6.31 -13.71 -8.67
N THR A 181 5.88 -12.84 -7.77
CA THR A 181 6.61 -12.50 -6.55
C THR A 181 5.94 -13.22 -5.37
N PRO A 182 6.57 -14.25 -4.78
CA PRO A 182 6.00 -14.95 -3.64
C PRO A 182 5.81 -14.00 -2.46
N LEU A 183 4.62 -14.00 -1.86
CA LEU A 183 4.36 -13.35 -0.57
C LEU A 183 4.67 -14.31 0.57
N GLY A 184 4.10 -15.52 0.50
CA GLY A 184 4.30 -16.54 1.53
C GLY A 184 3.96 -17.94 1.06
N ALA A 185 4.54 -18.92 1.76
CA ALA A 185 4.31 -20.33 1.49
C ALA A 185 3.11 -20.86 2.27
N ALA A 186 2.32 -21.71 1.63
CA ALA A 186 1.24 -22.46 2.26
C ALA A 186 1.67 -23.91 2.50
N SER A 187 1.11 -24.54 3.53
CA SER A 187 1.38 -25.95 3.85
C SER A 187 0.68 -26.94 2.91
N GLY A 188 -0.28 -26.46 2.11
CA GLY A 188 -1.05 -27.24 1.14
C GLY A 188 -1.73 -26.33 0.12
N PRO A 189 -2.39 -26.90 -0.91
CA PRO A 189 -3.01 -26.12 -1.98
C PRO A 189 -4.08 -25.17 -1.44
N LEU A 190 -4.07 -23.95 -1.93
CA LEU A 190 -5.09 -22.93 -1.65
C LEU A 190 -5.82 -22.59 -2.94
N VAL A 191 -7.13 -22.53 -2.88
CA VAL A 191 -8.05 -22.23 -4.00
C VAL A 191 -9.05 -21.18 -3.54
N ALA A 192 -9.87 -20.67 -4.48
CA ALA A 192 -10.89 -19.66 -4.19
C ALA A 192 -10.27 -18.53 -3.36
N LEU A 193 -9.39 -17.74 -3.97
CA LEU A 193 -8.73 -16.62 -3.30
C LEU A 193 -9.62 -15.39 -3.48
N GLY A 194 -9.86 -14.61 -2.42
CA GLY A 194 -10.64 -13.38 -2.49
C GLY A 194 -10.03 -12.29 -1.61
N PHE A 195 -10.09 -11.03 -2.05
CA PHE A 195 -9.67 -9.88 -1.25
C PHE A 195 -10.90 -9.30 -0.53
N ASN A 196 -10.85 -9.21 0.80
CA ASN A 196 -11.91 -8.57 1.57
C ASN A 196 -11.63 -7.08 1.73
N GLN A 197 -12.38 -6.24 1.01
CA GLN A 197 -12.24 -4.79 1.09
C GLN A 197 -12.61 -4.19 2.45
N VAL A 198 -13.34 -4.94 3.30
CA VAL A 198 -13.80 -4.45 4.60
C VAL A 198 -12.68 -4.49 5.64
N ASP A 199 -11.85 -5.53 5.64
CA ASP A 199 -10.78 -5.73 6.64
C ASP A 199 -9.37 -5.69 6.06
N GLY A 200 -9.21 -5.70 4.73
CA GLY A 200 -7.91 -5.61 4.06
C GLY A 200 -7.10 -6.91 4.05
N TYR A 201 -7.74 -8.06 4.23
CA TYR A 201 -7.07 -9.36 4.12
C TYR A 201 -7.48 -10.15 2.89
N LEU A 202 -6.61 -11.04 2.44
CA LEU A 202 -6.97 -12.09 1.51
C LEU A 202 -7.57 -13.27 2.28
N TYR A 203 -8.54 -13.94 1.67
CA TYR A 203 -9.10 -15.20 2.17
C TYR A 203 -8.97 -16.28 1.11
N ALA A 204 -8.64 -17.48 1.54
CA ALA A 204 -8.53 -18.65 0.67
C ALA A 204 -9.12 -19.88 1.35
N VAL A 205 -9.50 -20.88 0.56
CA VAL A 205 -10.00 -22.16 1.08
C VAL A 205 -8.98 -23.25 0.78
N GLN A 206 -8.90 -24.24 1.68
CA GLN A 206 -8.13 -25.45 1.43
C GLN A 206 -8.57 -26.11 0.11
N GLY A 207 -7.61 -26.37 -0.78
CA GLY A 207 -7.86 -26.98 -2.08
C GLY A 207 -8.25 -28.46 -2.01
N GLY A 208 -9.06 -28.89 -2.97
CA GLY A 208 -9.57 -30.25 -3.09
C GLY A 208 -10.80 -30.54 -2.23
N ALA A 209 -11.46 -31.67 -2.50
CA ALA A 209 -12.56 -32.11 -1.66
C ALA A 209 -12.02 -32.65 -0.34
N VAL A 210 -12.38 -32.01 0.79
CA VAL A 210 -12.01 -32.48 2.13
C VAL A 210 -13.07 -33.45 2.63
N PRO A 211 -12.76 -34.75 2.78
CA PRO A 211 -13.73 -35.73 3.22
C PRO A 211 -14.07 -35.55 4.71
N GLY A 212 -15.34 -35.80 5.04
CA GLY A 212 -15.81 -35.82 6.44
C GLY A 212 -16.44 -34.51 6.92
N PRO A 213 -16.91 -34.48 8.18
CA PRO A 213 -17.86 -33.47 8.65
C PRO A 213 -17.26 -32.09 8.91
N SER A 214 -15.93 -31.96 8.93
CA SER A 214 -15.28 -30.66 9.16
C SER A 214 -15.34 -29.76 7.94
N GLY A 215 -15.39 -30.33 6.72
CA GLY A 215 -15.20 -29.58 5.49
C GLY A 215 -13.82 -28.92 5.38
N PRO A 216 -13.59 -28.08 4.35
CA PRO A 216 -12.31 -27.43 4.14
C PRO A 216 -12.05 -26.30 5.14
N THR A 217 -10.77 -26.02 5.41
CA THR A 217 -10.35 -24.89 6.24
C THR A 217 -10.39 -23.58 5.46
N LEU A 218 -10.95 -22.53 6.07
CA LEU A 218 -10.84 -21.14 5.62
C LEU A 218 -9.57 -20.52 6.20
N TYR A 219 -8.75 -19.95 5.33
CA TYR A 219 -7.52 -19.24 5.68
C TYR A 219 -7.68 -17.75 5.45
N ARG A 220 -7.04 -16.96 6.31
CA ARG A 220 -6.79 -15.53 6.13
C ARG A 220 -5.30 -15.32 5.85
N VAL A 221 -4.98 -14.43 4.94
CA VAL A 221 -3.61 -14.12 4.52
C VAL A 221 -3.39 -12.61 4.63
N ALA A 222 -2.34 -12.23 5.37
CA ALA A 222 -1.92 -10.86 5.63
C ALA A 222 -0.82 -10.42 4.67
N VAL A 223 -0.23 -9.24 4.90
CA VAL A 223 0.89 -8.69 4.11
C VAL A 223 2.13 -9.60 4.08
N ASP A 224 2.29 -10.48 5.07
CA ASP A 224 3.37 -11.48 5.13
C ASP A 224 3.14 -12.70 4.22
N GLY A 225 1.96 -12.80 3.59
CA GLY A 225 1.58 -13.90 2.73
C GLY A 225 1.41 -15.26 3.42
N VAL A 226 1.52 -15.32 4.76
CA VAL A 226 1.45 -16.58 5.51
C VAL A 226 -0.02 -16.92 5.82
N PRO A 227 -0.56 -18.05 5.32
CA PRO A 227 -1.94 -18.41 5.59
C PRO A 227 -2.16 -18.78 7.06
N GLN A 228 -3.09 -18.09 7.70
CA GLN A 228 -3.54 -18.34 9.07
C GLN A 228 -4.91 -19.00 9.02
N ALA A 229 -5.05 -20.18 9.63
CA ALA A 229 -6.35 -20.85 9.72
C ALA A 229 -7.32 -20.03 10.57
N VAL A 230 -8.50 -19.76 10.04
CA VAL A 230 -9.56 -19.00 10.71
C VAL A 230 -10.57 -19.96 11.34
N THR A 231 -11.16 -20.82 10.50
CA THR A 231 -12.21 -21.77 10.89
C THR A 231 -12.33 -22.86 9.83
N ASN A 232 -13.13 -23.89 10.09
CA ASN A 232 -13.51 -24.88 9.08
C ASN A 232 -14.89 -24.55 8.52
N LEU A 233 -15.20 -25.06 7.31
CA LEU A 233 -16.47 -24.85 6.61
C LEU A 233 -17.26 -26.17 6.47
N PRO A 234 -17.91 -26.68 7.55
CA PRO A 234 -18.65 -27.95 7.52
C PRO A 234 -19.70 -28.08 6.41
N ALA A 235 -20.37 -26.99 6.06
CA ALA A 235 -21.38 -26.97 5.02
C ALA A 235 -20.82 -27.26 3.62
N LEU A 236 -19.51 -27.10 3.43
CA LEU A 236 -18.79 -27.39 2.18
C LEU A 236 -18.07 -28.76 2.24
N ALA A 237 -18.43 -29.62 3.21
CA ALA A 237 -17.88 -30.97 3.31
C ALA A 237 -18.06 -31.77 2.01
N ASN A 238 -16.97 -32.41 1.57
CA ASN A 238 -16.88 -33.17 0.31
C ASN A 238 -17.10 -32.35 -0.98
N GLN A 239 -17.19 -31.01 -0.90
CA GLN A 239 -17.31 -30.17 -2.07
C GLN A 239 -15.92 -29.72 -2.57
N PRO A 240 -15.60 -29.89 -3.87
CA PRO A 240 -14.39 -29.34 -4.45
C PRO A 240 -14.62 -27.85 -4.73
N VAL A 241 -14.23 -27.00 -3.78
CA VAL A 241 -14.26 -25.53 -3.94
C VAL A 241 -13.18 -25.12 -4.93
N VAL A 242 -13.48 -24.20 -5.83
CA VAL A 242 -12.49 -23.70 -6.81
C VAL A 242 -12.50 -22.18 -6.97
N ALA A 243 -13.68 -21.53 -6.90
CA ALA A 243 -13.81 -20.08 -7.10
C ALA A 243 -14.18 -19.34 -5.81
N GLY A 244 -13.71 -18.10 -5.67
CA GLY A 244 -13.97 -17.26 -4.49
C GLY A 244 -13.89 -15.78 -4.80
N ALA A 245 -14.87 -14.98 -4.36
CA ALA A 245 -14.82 -13.52 -4.45
C ALA A 245 -15.65 -12.88 -3.33
N PHE A 246 -15.22 -11.72 -2.82
CA PHE A 246 -16.03 -10.94 -1.88
C PHE A 246 -17.07 -10.11 -2.63
N LEU A 247 -18.26 -10.01 -2.05
CA LEU A 247 -19.33 -9.13 -2.52
C LEU A 247 -19.19 -7.73 -1.90
N PRO A 248 -19.88 -6.70 -2.45
CA PRO A 248 -19.84 -5.33 -1.90
C PRO A 248 -20.23 -5.24 -0.42
N ASP A 249 -21.06 -6.16 0.06
CA ASP A 249 -21.50 -6.22 1.46
C ASP A 249 -20.52 -6.96 2.40
N GLY A 250 -19.34 -7.34 1.90
CA GLY A 250 -18.28 -7.99 2.69
C GLY A 250 -18.50 -9.48 2.92
N ASN A 251 -19.56 -10.09 2.36
CA ASN A 251 -19.72 -11.55 2.42
C ASN A 251 -18.90 -12.24 1.35
N TYR A 252 -18.40 -13.42 1.68
CA TYR A 252 -17.55 -14.20 0.80
C TYR A 252 -18.35 -15.19 -0.03
N MET A 253 -18.20 -15.13 -1.34
CA MET A 253 -18.95 -15.92 -2.29
C MET A 253 -18.04 -17.01 -2.85
N LEU A 254 -18.28 -18.26 -2.43
CA LEU A 254 -17.55 -19.45 -2.84
C LEU A 254 -18.33 -20.26 -3.86
N TRP A 255 -17.64 -20.96 -4.77
CA TRP A 255 -18.27 -21.94 -5.65
C TRP A 255 -17.51 -23.26 -5.63
N GLY A 256 -18.27 -24.35 -5.54
CA GLY A 256 -17.75 -25.70 -5.58
C GLY A 256 -18.85 -26.74 -5.78
N GLY A 257 -18.56 -27.78 -6.56
CA GLY A 257 -19.50 -28.90 -6.77
C GLY A 257 -20.86 -28.50 -7.36
N GLY A 258 -20.91 -27.47 -8.20
CA GLY A 258 -22.16 -26.99 -8.82
C GLY A 258 -23.07 -26.18 -7.87
N THR A 259 -22.51 -25.70 -6.76
CA THR A 259 -23.22 -24.86 -5.79
C THR A 259 -22.38 -23.64 -5.43
N ALA A 260 -23.05 -22.49 -5.39
CA ALA A 260 -22.54 -21.23 -4.89
C ALA A 260 -22.92 -21.11 -3.40
N TYR A 261 -21.95 -20.82 -2.52
CA TYR A 261 -22.14 -20.65 -1.07
C TYR A 261 -21.76 -19.25 -0.60
N ARG A 262 -22.72 -18.53 -0.01
CA ARG A 262 -22.47 -17.23 0.59
C ARG A 262 -22.07 -17.41 2.05
N VAL A 263 -20.88 -16.94 2.39
CA VAL A 263 -20.22 -17.16 3.67
C VAL A 263 -19.97 -15.83 4.36
N SER A 264 -20.40 -15.72 5.61
CA SER A 264 -20.00 -14.62 6.49
C SER A 264 -18.55 -14.82 6.96
N VAL A 265 -17.80 -13.74 7.02
CA VAL A 265 -16.38 -13.71 7.41
C VAL A 265 -16.22 -12.75 8.60
N PRO A 266 -15.37 -13.07 9.59
CA PRO A 266 -14.44 -14.20 9.66
C PRO A 266 -15.03 -15.49 10.27
N ASP A 267 -16.30 -15.52 10.65
CA ASP A 267 -16.90 -16.64 11.37
C ASP A 267 -17.06 -17.92 10.53
N GLY A 268 -17.09 -17.81 9.19
CA GLY A 268 -17.21 -18.93 8.26
C GLY A 268 -18.62 -19.52 8.18
N THR A 269 -19.62 -18.78 8.65
CA THR A 269 -21.02 -19.23 8.63
C THR A 269 -21.58 -19.14 7.21
N VAL A 270 -22.10 -20.25 6.67
CA VAL A 270 -22.86 -20.22 5.42
C VAL A 270 -24.23 -19.58 5.69
N ILE A 271 -24.48 -18.45 5.07
CA ILE A 271 -25.72 -17.67 5.21
C ILE A 271 -26.66 -17.78 3.99
N GLY A 272 -26.19 -18.39 2.90
CA GLY A 272 -26.99 -18.66 1.71
C GLY A 272 -26.31 -19.66 0.78
N GLN A 273 -27.10 -20.36 -0.05
CA GLN A 273 -26.57 -21.27 -1.08
C GLN A 273 -27.49 -21.35 -2.28
N VAL A 274 -26.90 -21.51 -3.47
CA VAL A 274 -27.62 -21.53 -4.76
C VAL A 274 -27.04 -22.64 -5.63
N SER A 275 -27.88 -23.52 -6.14
CA SER A 275 -27.42 -24.51 -7.13
C SER A 275 -27.25 -23.85 -8.50
N THR A 276 -26.06 -24.00 -9.09
CA THR A 276 -25.76 -23.54 -10.46
C THR A 276 -25.96 -24.65 -11.49
N GLY A 277 -26.49 -25.80 -11.08
CA GLY A 277 -26.62 -26.98 -11.93
C GLY A 277 -25.35 -27.84 -12.02
N PRO A 278 -25.34 -28.86 -12.90
CA PRO A 278 -24.19 -29.75 -13.04
C PRO A 278 -23.00 -29.06 -13.71
N LEU A 279 -21.79 -29.60 -13.50
CA LEU A 279 -20.56 -29.10 -14.13
C LEU A 279 -20.61 -29.10 -15.67
N THR A 280 -21.47 -29.92 -16.27
CA THR A 280 -21.70 -29.93 -17.73
C THR A 280 -22.45 -28.69 -18.23
N ALA A 281 -23.04 -27.90 -17.34
CA ALA A 281 -23.75 -26.66 -17.66
C ALA A 281 -23.02 -25.43 -17.12
N PHE A 282 -22.32 -25.56 -16.00
CA PHE A 282 -21.61 -24.47 -15.35
C PHE A 282 -20.27 -24.97 -14.78
N ASN A 283 -19.18 -24.60 -15.44
CA ASN A 283 -17.81 -24.96 -15.05
C ASN A 283 -16.89 -23.75 -15.15
N ILE A 284 -16.55 -23.16 -14.01
CA ILE A 284 -15.67 -22.01 -13.91
C ILE A 284 -14.41 -22.40 -13.15
N GLY A 285 -13.27 -21.80 -13.50
CA GLY A 285 -12.07 -21.92 -12.66
C GLY A 285 -12.10 -20.95 -11.49
N ASP A 286 -12.55 -19.72 -11.74
CA ASP A 286 -12.69 -18.68 -10.73
C ASP A 286 -13.66 -17.57 -11.19
N TRP A 287 -13.98 -16.63 -10.30
CA TRP A 287 -14.83 -15.47 -10.58
C TRP A 287 -14.34 -14.21 -9.85
N ALA A 288 -14.74 -13.03 -10.31
CA ALA A 288 -14.44 -11.78 -9.61
C ALA A 288 -15.68 -10.88 -9.54
N ALA A 289 -15.77 -10.11 -8.46
CA ALA A 289 -16.85 -9.15 -8.26
C ALA A 289 -16.55 -7.83 -8.96
N SER A 290 -17.50 -7.38 -9.78
CA SER A 290 -17.43 -6.09 -10.45
C SER A 290 -17.66 -4.96 -9.45
N PRO A 291 -16.80 -3.92 -9.43
CA PRO A 291 -17.03 -2.73 -8.63
C PRO A 291 -18.16 -1.84 -9.16
N GLU A 292 -18.61 -2.05 -10.39
CA GLU A 292 -19.65 -1.22 -11.01
C GLU A 292 -21.07 -1.67 -10.62
N ASP A 293 -21.30 -2.99 -10.59
CA ASP A 293 -22.64 -3.56 -10.38
C ASP A 293 -22.71 -4.64 -9.29
N GLY A 294 -21.59 -4.98 -8.65
CA GLY A 294 -21.53 -5.97 -7.58
C GLY A 294 -21.79 -7.41 -8.02
N ARG A 295 -21.87 -7.67 -9.32
CA ARG A 295 -22.09 -9.02 -9.86
C ARG A 295 -20.77 -9.77 -10.01
N LEU A 296 -20.85 -11.10 -10.07
CA LEU A 296 -19.68 -11.95 -10.26
C LEU A 296 -19.54 -12.32 -11.73
N TYR A 297 -18.36 -12.10 -12.30
CA TYR A 297 -18.03 -12.42 -13.68
C TYR A 297 -17.00 -13.55 -13.71
N ALA A 298 -17.21 -14.49 -14.62
CA ALA A 298 -16.37 -15.67 -14.79
C ALA A 298 -16.37 -16.16 -16.24
N TYR A 299 -15.44 -17.04 -16.56
CA TYR A 299 -15.48 -17.77 -17.83
C TYR A 299 -16.04 -19.19 -17.61
N ASN A 300 -17.16 -19.50 -18.26
CA ASN A 300 -17.80 -20.81 -18.20
C ASN A 300 -17.24 -21.72 -19.31
N ALA A 301 -16.32 -22.60 -18.93
CA ALA A 301 -15.71 -23.57 -19.84
C ALA A 301 -16.71 -24.62 -20.37
N ALA A 302 -17.86 -24.82 -19.71
CA ALA A 302 -18.89 -25.74 -20.20
C ALA A 302 -19.62 -25.21 -21.44
N THR A 303 -19.79 -23.88 -21.53
CA THR A 303 -20.48 -23.22 -22.64
C THR A 303 -19.54 -22.40 -23.53
N ASN A 304 -18.26 -22.37 -23.20
CA ASN A 304 -17.20 -21.62 -23.90
C ASN A 304 -17.47 -20.10 -23.95
N ARG A 305 -18.11 -19.56 -22.90
CA ARG A 305 -18.56 -18.16 -22.85
C ARG A 305 -18.32 -17.52 -21.49
N MET A 306 -18.19 -16.20 -21.50
CA MET A 306 -18.31 -15.39 -20.30
C MET A 306 -19.69 -15.51 -19.68
N THR A 307 -19.72 -15.67 -18.36
CA THR A 307 -20.92 -15.84 -17.55
C THR A 307 -20.97 -14.79 -16.45
N VAL A 308 -22.18 -14.38 -16.10
CA VAL A 308 -22.46 -13.46 -15.00
C VAL A 308 -23.35 -14.17 -14.00
N PHE A 309 -22.93 -14.19 -12.74
CA PHE A 309 -23.74 -14.64 -11.62
C PHE A 309 -24.33 -13.43 -10.90
N TYR A 310 -25.63 -13.49 -10.64
CA TYR A 310 -26.45 -12.47 -9.99
C TYR A 310 -26.70 -12.90 -8.54
N PRO A 311 -25.93 -12.37 -7.56
CA PRO A 311 -26.00 -12.86 -6.18
C PRO A 311 -27.33 -12.56 -5.49
N ASP A 312 -28.03 -11.53 -5.95
CA ASP A 312 -29.35 -11.08 -5.48
C ASP A 312 -30.50 -11.93 -6.02
N MET A 313 -30.41 -12.32 -7.30
CA MET A 313 -31.42 -13.14 -7.96
C MET A 313 -31.13 -14.64 -7.82
N GLU A 314 -29.96 -15.02 -7.32
CA GLU A 314 -29.52 -16.41 -7.19
C GLU A 314 -29.57 -17.14 -8.55
N THR A 315 -29.14 -16.48 -9.61
CA THR A 315 -29.14 -17.00 -10.99
C THR A 315 -27.85 -16.67 -11.72
N PHE A 316 -27.60 -17.32 -12.85
CA PHE A 316 -26.52 -16.98 -13.76
C PHE A 316 -27.00 -16.89 -15.20
N ALA A 317 -26.25 -16.17 -16.03
CA ALA A 317 -26.51 -16.09 -17.47
C ALA A 317 -25.20 -16.02 -18.26
N ASP A 318 -25.13 -16.78 -19.36
CA ASP A 318 -24.03 -16.73 -20.31
C ASP A 318 -24.30 -15.63 -21.34
N THR A 319 -23.85 -14.42 -21.03
CA THR A 319 -24.16 -13.20 -21.81
C THR A 319 -22.95 -12.60 -22.51
N GLY A 320 -21.74 -13.00 -22.13
CA GLY A 320 -20.52 -12.36 -22.64
C GLY A 320 -19.88 -13.08 -23.83
N PRO A 321 -18.63 -12.70 -24.15
CA PRO A 321 -17.93 -13.21 -25.31
C PRO A 321 -17.55 -14.68 -25.25
N GLU A 322 -17.39 -15.27 -26.45
CA GLU A 322 -16.81 -16.60 -26.63
C GLU A 322 -15.30 -16.58 -26.37
N ALA A 323 -14.68 -17.77 -26.30
CA ALA A 323 -13.24 -17.93 -26.12
C ALA A 323 -12.39 -17.04 -27.07
N PRO A 324 -11.16 -16.68 -26.67
CA PRO A 324 -10.23 -16.00 -27.56
C PRO A 324 -10.02 -16.80 -28.86
N THR A 325 -9.81 -16.07 -29.96
CA THR A 325 -9.39 -16.66 -31.23
C THR A 325 -7.88 -16.66 -31.31
N ARG A 326 -7.32 -17.70 -31.95
CA ARG A 326 -5.90 -17.73 -32.29
C ARG A 326 -5.58 -16.73 -33.40
N SER A 327 -4.30 -16.42 -33.55
CA SER A 327 -3.77 -15.58 -34.63
C SER A 327 -4.12 -16.08 -36.05
N ASP A 328 -4.40 -17.38 -36.21
CA ASP A 328 -4.87 -17.99 -37.46
C ASP A 328 -6.39 -17.87 -37.70
N GLY A 329 -7.12 -17.26 -36.77
CA GLY A 329 -8.58 -17.08 -36.81
C GLY A 329 -9.39 -18.27 -36.29
N SER A 330 -8.75 -19.33 -35.80
CA SER A 330 -9.46 -20.46 -35.18
C SER A 330 -9.99 -20.12 -33.78
N VAL A 331 -11.21 -20.58 -33.47
CA VAL A 331 -11.81 -20.44 -32.14
C VAL A 331 -11.25 -21.54 -31.23
N VAL A 332 -10.85 -21.17 -30.01
CA VAL A 332 -10.48 -22.15 -28.98
C VAL A 332 -11.76 -22.70 -28.35
N THR A 333 -11.91 -24.02 -28.32
CA THR A 333 -13.14 -24.68 -27.82
C THR A 333 -12.98 -25.34 -26.45
N ASP A 334 -11.76 -25.37 -25.95
CA ASP A 334 -11.33 -26.00 -24.70
C ASP A 334 -10.60 -25.01 -23.79
N TYR A 335 -10.90 -23.71 -23.96
CA TYR A 335 -10.27 -22.65 -23.19
C TYR A 335 -10.65 -22.78 -21.72
N VAL A 336 -9.66 -22.78 -20.84
CA VAL A 336 -9.87 -22.73 -19.40
C VAL A 336 -9.07 -21.59 -18.78
N THR A 337 -9.70 -20.98 -17.79
CA THR A 337 -9.12 -19.93 -16.96
C THR A 337 -9.12 -20.39 -15.54
N GLU A 338 -8.16 -19.93 -14.76
CA GLU A 338 -8.09 -20.29 -13.36
C GLU A 338 -8.20 -19.12 -12.43
N SER A 339 -7.83 -17.91 -12.86
CA SER A 339 -7.99 -16.73 -12.02
C SER A 339 -8.76 -15.65 -12.74
N ALA A 340 -9.64 -14.98 -12.01
CA ALA A 340 -10.43 -13.86 -12.49
C ALA A 340 -10.17 -12.63 -11.62
N PHE A 341 -10.19 -11.45 -12.22
CA PHE A 341 -9.91 -10.20 -11.51
C PHE A 341 -10.72 -9.05 -12.06
N PHE A 342 -11.07 -8.11 -11.20
CA PHE A 342 -11.39 -6.74 -11.59
C PHE A 342 -10.31 -5.79 -11.07
N ASP A 343 -9.98 -4.76 -11.82
CA ASP A 343 -9.31 -3.58 -11.24
C ASP A 343 -10.35 -2.60 -10.66
N GLN A 344 -9.89 -1.61 -9.90
CA GLN A 344 -10.76 -0.58 -9.30
C GLN A 344 -11.49 0.28 -10.33
N ALA A 345 -11.04 0.25 -11.59
CA ALA A 345 -11.67 0.95 -12.71
C ALA A 345 -12.72 0.09 -13.44
N GLY A 346 -13.02 -1.12 -12.95
CA GLY A 346 -14.03 -2.00 -13.56
C GLY A 346 -13.54 -2.79 -14.78
N ASN A 347 -12.23 -2.80 -15.06
CA ASN A 347 -11.69 -3.62 -16.14
C ASN A 347 -11.61 -5.08 -15.67
N PHE A 348 -12.18 -5.99 -16.46
CA PHE A 348 -12.18 -7.42 -16.16
C PHE A 348 -10.97 -8.13 -16.79
N PHE A 349 -10.33 -9.02 -16.04
CA PHE A 349 -9.19 -9.79 -16.49
C PHE A 349 -9.34 -11.28 -16.16
N LEU A 350 -8.79 -12.11 -17.04
CA LEU A 350 -8.69 -13.56 -16.85
C LEU A 350 -7.25 -14.00 -17.03
N TYR A 351 -6.75 -14.77 -16.07
CA TYR A 351 -5.48 -15.49 -16.21
C TYR A 351 -5.76 -16.96 -16.49
N GLY A 352 -5.26 -17.45 -17.62
CA GLY A 352 -5.61 -18.76 -18.15
C GLY A 352 -4.65 -19.26 -19.21
N GLN A 353 -5.13 -20.18 -20.03
CA GLN A 353 -4.33 -20.81 -21.07
C GLN A 353 -3.80 -19.81 -22.10
N SER A 354 -2.56 -20.00 -22.54
CA SER A 354 -2.05 -19.28 -23.72
C SER A 354 -2.63 -19.89 -24.98
N VAL A 355 -3.46 -19.14 -25.72
CA VAL A 355 -4.14 -19.65 -26.93
C VAL A 355 -3.18 -19.90 -28.10
N GLU A 356 -2.06 -19.16 -28.14
CA GLU A 356 -1.05 -19.23 -29.21
C GLU A 356 -0.05 -20.39 -29.02
N LEU A 357 0.32 -20.69 -27.77
CA LEU A 357 1.29 -21.76 -27.48
C LEU A 357 0.67 -23.16 -27.54
N GLY A 358 -0.67 -23.25 -27.42
CA GLY A 358 -1.39 -24.50 -27.31
C GLY A 358 -1.09 -25.25 -26.01
N GLY A 359 -1.88 -26.29 -25.73
CA GLY A 359 -1.72 -27.12 -24.53
C GLY A 359 -2.40 -26.54 -23.28
N THR A 360 -2.06 -27.08 -22.11
CA THR A 360 -2.71 -26.78 -20.83
C THR A 360 -1.96 -25.75 -19.98
N GLU A 361 -0.92 -25.10 -20.51
CA GLU A 361 -0.12 -24.12 -19.77
C GLU A 361 -0.91 -22.83 -19.51
N GLN A 362 -1.18 -22.55 -18.24
CA GLN A 362 -1.89 -21.36 -17.80
C GLN A 362 -0.90 -20.26 -17.48
N ARG A 363 -0.78 -19.32 -18.41
CA ARG A 363 0.27 -18.31 -18.35
C ARG A 363 -0.07 -17.00 -19.05
N ALA A 364 -1.29 -16.81 -19.53
CA ALA A 364 -1.66 -15.63 -20.29
C ALA A 364 -2.68 -14.81 -19.52
N LEU A 365 -2.44 -13.50 -19.41
CA LEU A 365 -3.41 -12.54 -18.88
C LEU A 365 -4.15 -11.87 -20.04
N TYR A 366 -5.47 -11.99 -20.04
CA TYR A 366 -6.34 -11.31 -20.99
C TYR A 366 -7.15 -10.24 -20.28
N TYR A 367 -7.24 -9.07 -20.89
CA TYR A 367 -8.32 -8.13 -20.64
C TYR A 367 -9.54 -8.59 -21.43
N VAL A 368 -10.71 -8.53 -20.80
CA VAL A 368 -11.97 -8.93 -21.43
C VAL A 368 -12.91 -7.74 -21.42
N ASP A 369 -13.32 -7.30 -22.60
CA ASP A 369 -14.39 -6.32 -22.71
C ASP A 369 -15.73 -7.02 -22.41
N VAL A 370 -16.19 -6.88 -21.17
CA VAL A 370 -17.50 -7.36 -20.71
C VAL A 370 -18.67 -6.52 -21.26
N GLY A 371 -18.38 -5.43 -21.97
CA GLY A 371 -19.32 -4.57 -22.66
C GLY A 371 -19.63 -5.02 -24.10
N VAL A 372 -19.80 -4.04 -24.99
CA VAL A 372 -20.51 -4.22 -26.27
C VAL A 372 -19.69 -5.02 -27.31
N THR A 373 -18.36 -5.00 -27.27
CA THR A 373 -17.55 -5.68 -28.30
C THR A 373 -17.32 -7.16 -28.01
N GLY A 374 -17.31 -7.54 -26.73
CA GLY A 374 -17.08 -8.92 -26.32
C GLY A 374 -15.75 -9.47 -26.85
N SER A 375 -14.62 -8.81 -26.59
CA SER A 375 -13.32 -9.25 -27.09
C SER A 375 -12.33 -9.55 -25.99
N PHE A 376 -11.45 -10.52 -26.25
CA PHE A 376 -10.28 -10.84 -25.44
C PHE A 376 -9.07 -10.12 -26.02
N LEU A 377 -8.36 -9.36 -25.19
CA LEU A 377 -7.10 -8.71 -25.54
C LEU A 377 -5.98 -9.28 -24.67
N LEU A 378 -4.99 -9.93 -25.30
CA LEU A 378 -3.80 -10.38 -24.59
C LEU A 378 -3.03 -9.17 -24.05
N ILE A 379 -2.86 -9.13 -22.73
CA ILE A 379 -2.04 -8.12 -22.04
C ILE A 379 -0.58 -8.57 -21.96
N GLY A 380 -0.35 -9.85 -21.69
CA GLY A 380 0.98 -10.43 -21.65
C GLY A 380 0.99 -11.89 -21.20
N ASP A 381 2.12 -12.55 -21.43
CA ASP A 381 2.41 -13.88 -20.90
C ASP A 381 3.22 -13.76 -19.59
N GLY A 382 2.77 -14.46 -18.55
CA GLY A 382 3.44 -14.63 -17.27
C GLY A 382 4.01 -16.04 -17.07
N PRO A 383 4.29 -16.41 -15.80
CA PRO A 383 4.75 -17.75 -15.45
C PRO A 383 3.61 -18.75 -15.54
N SER A 384 3.94 -19.99 -15.89
CA SER A 384 2.96 -21.07 -15.80
C SER A 384 2.56 -21.28 -14.34
N VAL A 385 1.26 -21.20 -14.06
CA VAL A 385 0.68 -21.59 -12.76
C VAL A 385 -0.16 -22.87 -12.95
N THR A 386 -0.29 -23.63 -11.89
CA THR A 386 -1.18 -24.80 -11.83
C THR A 386 -2.12 -24.59 -10.65
N SER A 387 -3.45 -24.64 -10.86
CA SER A 387 -4.45 -24.48 -9.80
C SER A 387 -4.32 -23.15 -9.04
N SER A 388 -4.87 -22.07 -9.59
CA SER A 388 -4.71 -20.72 -9.02
C SER A 388 -6.05 -20.03 -8.81
N GLY A 389 -6.39 -19.64 -7.58
CA GLY A 389 -7.44 -18.64 -7.35
C GLY A 389 -6.86 -17.23 -7.52
N GLY A 390 -7.64 -16.31 -8.09
CA GLY A 390 -7.28 -14.92 -8.31
C GLY A 390 -8.00 -13.96 -7.38
N ALA A 391 -7.30 -12.97 -6.86
CA ALA A 391 -7.91 -11.90 -6.10
C ALA A 391 -7.29 -10.54 -6.42
N SER A 392 -8.12 -9.50 -6.30
CA SER A 392 -7.73 -8.09 -6.36
C SER A 392 -8.73 -7.28 -5.55
N CYS A 393 -8.34 -6.09 -5.09
CA CYS A 393 -9.24 -5.23 -4.34
C CYS A 393 -10.04 -4.30 -5.25
N ALA A 394 -10.93 -4.88 -6.07
CA ALA A 394 -11.75 -4.11 -7.00
C ALA A 394 -12.80 -3.24 -6.28
N LEU A 395 -13.40 -3.76 -5.20
CA LEU A 395 -14.54 -3.15 -4.49
C LEU A 395 -14.18 -2.03 -3.52
N GLY A 396 -12.91 -1.64 -3.45
CA GLY A 396 -12.47 -0.54 -2.59
C GLY A 396 -12.66 0.83 -3.20
N ASN A 397 -12.38 1.86 -2.40
CA ASN A 397 -12.20 3.20 -2.96
C ASN A 397 -10.95 3.21 -3.85
N PRO A 398 -10.98 3.96 -4.97
CA PRO A 398 -9.80 4.15 -5.80
C PRO A 398 -8.63 4.62 -4.95
N THR A 399 -7.57 3.82 -4.88
CA THR A 399 -6.37 4.21 -4.17
C THR A 399 -5.62 5.23 -5.03
N LEU A 400 -5.12 6.28 -4.39
CA LEU A 400 -4.30 7.26 -5.08
C LEU A 400 -3.03 6.56 -5.59
N VAL A 401 -2.88 6.47 -6.91
CA VAL A 401 -1.67 5.92 -7.52
C VAL A 401 -0.78 7.05 -8.02
N THR A 402 0.44 7.14 -7.49
CA THR A 402 1.46 8.07 -7.97
C THR A 402 2.81 7.37 -8.06
N ARG A 403 3.72 7.96 -8.84
CA ARG A 403 5.09 7.48 -8.96
C ARG A 403 6.06 8.62 -8.81
N GLU A 404 7.17 8.34 -8.15
CA GLU A 404 8.24 9.31 -7.93
C GLU A 404 9.09 9.54 -9.18
N LEU A 405 9.93 10.58 -9.11
CA LEU A 405 10.91 10.93 -10.11
C LEU A 405 11.75 9.76 -10.62
N GLY A 406 12.13 8.83 -9.72
CA GLY A 406 12.90 7.64 -10.08
C GLY A 406 12.21 6.73 -11.10
N PHE A 407 10.89 6.56 -10.98
CA PHE A 407 10.10 5.74 -11.90
C PHE A 407 10.13 6.31 -13.32
N TYR A 408 9.76 7.57 -13.50
CA TYR A 408 9.69 8.21 -14.82
C TYR A 408 11.06 8.36 -15.50
N ARG A 409 12.15 8.40 -14.72
CA ARG A 409 13.52 8.38 -15.25
C ARG A 409 13.89 7.08 -15.95
N VAL A 410 13.24 5.97 -15.58
CA VAL A 410 13.56 4.64 -16.10
C VAL A 410 12.38 4.00 -16.83
N HIS A 411 11.23 4.65 -16.97
CA HIS A 411 10.07 4.15 -17.73
C HIS A 411 9.73 5.12 -18.88
N GLU A 412 10.49 5.06 -19.97
CA GLU A 412 10.29 5.98 -21.12
C GLU A 412 8.88 5.88 -21.72
N ARG A 413 8.30 4.68 -21.79
CA ARG A 413 6.92 4.47 -22.24
C ARG A 413 5.88 5.18 -21.38
N ALA A 414 6.11 5.35 -20.08
CA ALA A 414 5.23 6.14 -19.23
C ALA A 414 5.31 7.63 -19.59
N VAL A 415 6.51 8.13 -19.88
CA VAL A 415 6.69 9.51 -20.36
C VAL A 415 6.02 9.72 -21.72
N GLU A 416 6.15 8.77 -22.63
CA GLU A 416 5.47 8.79 -23.93
C GLU A 416 3.94 8.80 -23.78
N ALA A 417 3.39 7.90 -22.95
CA ALA A 417 1.96 7.84 -22.68
C ALA A 417 1.44 9.16 -22.06
N CYS A 418 2.20 9.77 -21.14
CA CYS A 418 1.84 11.04 -20.52
C CYS A 418 1.78 12.19 -21.55
N LEU A 419 2.73 12.22 -22.50
CA LEU A 419 2.81 13.22 -23.55
C LEU A 419 1.82 12.99 -24.70
N ALA A 420 1.31 11.76 -24.86
CA ALA A 420 0.25 11.46 -25.83
C ALA A 420 -1.04 12.24 -25.53
N ALA A 421 -1.28 12.61 -24.27
CA ALA A 421 -2.38 13.48 -23.86
C ALA A 421 -2.15 14.98 -24.20
N GLY A 422 -0.96 15.36 -24.70
CA GLY A 422 -0.61 16.72 -25.09
C GLY A 422 0.66 17.25 -24.43
N PRO A 423 1.10 18.47 -24.78
CA PRO A 423 2.31 19.07 -24.21
C PRO A 423 2.18 19.34 -22.71
N LEU A 424 3.31 19.39 -21.99
CA LEU A 424 3.39 19.74 -20.58
C LEU A 424 3.89 21.18 -20.43
N GLU A 425 3.20 21.96 -19.60
CA GLU A 425 3.60 23.33 -19.25
C GLU A 425 4.28 23.31 -17.87
N LEU A 426 5.56 23.69 -17.81
CA LEU A 426 6.39 23.66 -16.59
C LEU A 426 6.86 25.09 -16.27
N GLY A 427 5.91 26.00 -16.13
CA GLY A 427 6.15 27.45 -16.05
C GLY A 427 6.59 28.00 -17.40
N PRO A 428 7.77 28.65 -17.53
CA PRO A 428 8.24 29.21 -18.79
C PRO A 428 8.78 28.15 -19.78
N ALA A 429 8.82 26.88 -19.38
CA ALA A 429 9.29 25.78 -20.22
C ALA A 429 8.10 24.93 -20.70
N ARG A 430 8.05 24.68 -22.01
CA ARG A 430 7.06 23.79 -22.63
C ARG A 430 7.73 22.51 -23.12
N VAL A 431 7.21 21.36 -22.73
CA VAL A 431 7.72 20.04 -23.09
C VAL A 431 6.75 19.37 -24.05
N THR A 432 7.21 19.10 -25.27
CA THR A 432 6.38 18.58 -26.38
C THR A 432 6.86 17.23 -26.90
N SER A 433 7.93 16.66 -26.32
CA SER A 433 8.50 15.39 -26.79
C SER A 433 9.12 14.59 -25.64
N PRO A 434 9.17 13.25 -25.75
CA PRO A 434 9.78 12.39 -24.73
C PRO A 434 11.24 12.78 -24.43
N THR A 435 12.02 13.12 -25.46
CA THR A 435 13.40 13.58 -25.32
C THR A 435 13.52 14.84 -24.46
N GLN A 436 12.62 15.82 -24.63
CA GLN A 436 12.61 17.02 -23.80
C GLN A 436 12.20 16.72 -22.36
N ALA A 437 11.20 15.84 -22.16
CA ALA A 437 10.77 15.42 -20.83
C ALA A 437 11.90 14.72 -20.06
N LEU A 438 12.58 13.77 -20.72
CA LEU A 438 13.75 13.09 -20.16
C LEU A 438 14.89 14.08 -19.86
N ALA A 439 15.12 15.08 -20.72
CA ALA A 439 16.10 16.12 -20.43
C ALA A 439 15.77 16.89 -19.14
N VAL A 440 14.50 17.21 -18.87
CA VAL A 440 14.06 17.83 -17.61
C VAL A 440 14.28 16.89 -16.43
N LEU A 441 13.82 15.64 -16.53
CA LEU A 441 13.93 14.62 -15.48
C LEU A 441 15.39 14.37 -15.04
N TRP A 442 16.33 14.44 -15.98
CA TRP A 442 17.76 14.20 -15.76
C TRP A 442 18.61 15.48 -15.58
N ASP A 443 18.06 16.69 -15.70
CA ASP A 443 18.83 17.97 -15.62
C ASP A 443 19.41 18.25 -14.22
N SER A 444 20.73 18.38 -14.06
CA SER A 444 21.33 18.50 -12.72
C SER A 444 20.87 19.77 -11.98
N PRO A 445 20.37 19.66 -10.74
CA PRO A 445 20.10 20.84 -9.90
C PRO A 445 21.39 21.53 -9.45
N ALA A 446 22.50 20.78 -9.34
CA ALA A 446 23.77 21.32 -8.87
C ALA A 446 24.58 21.99 -9.98
N LEU A 447 24.46 21.50 -11.23
CA LEU A 447 25.29 21.92 -12.35
C LEU A 447 24.47 22.56 -13.47
N ASP A 448 24.96 23.67 -14.01
CA ASP A 448 24.45 24.27 -15.23
C ASP A 448 24.89 23.46 -16.47
N ARG A 449 24.46 23.89 -17.65
CA ARG A 449 24.77 23.21 -18.92
C ARG A 449 26.26 23.25 -19.30
N GLY A 450 27.02 24.19 -18.72
CA GLY A 450 28.48 24.31 -18.89
C GLY A 450 29.28 23.57 -17.81
N GLY A 451 28.61 22.88 -16.86
CA GLY A 451 29.26 22.22 -15.74
C GLY A 451 29.62 23.14 -14.57
N GLY A 452 29.20 24.41 -14.61
CA GLY A 452 29.33 25.35 -13.49
C GLY A 452 28.30 25.09 -12.40
N ALA A 453 28.58 25.51 -11.16
CA ALA A 453 27.61 25.39 -10.06
C ALA A 453 26.41 26.31 -10.28
N ARG A 454 25.19 25.80 -10.09
CA ARG A 454 23.97 26.63 -10.11
C ARG A 454 23.86 27.44 -8.82
N ARG A 455 23.25 28.61 -8.93
CA ARG A 455 22.75 29.37 -7.76
C ARG A 455 21.54 28.65 -7.15
N ASP A 456 21.29 28.88 -5.87
CA ASP A 456 20.24 28.19 -5.11
C ASP A 456 18.85 28.34 -5.76
N GLU A 457 18.50 29.53 -6.25
CA GLU A 457 17.25 29.77 -6.98
C GLU A 457 17.13 28.96 -8.27
N ASP A 458 18.23 28.88 -9.03
CA ASP A 458 18.26 28.15 -10.30
C ASP A 458 18.26 26.63 -10.05
N ALA A 459 18.87 26.17 -8.95
CA ALA A 459 18.80 24.78 -8.48
C ALA A 459 17.39 24.41 -8.01
N LEU A 460 16.72 25.30 -7.26
CA LEU A 460 15.33 25.12 -6.81
C LEU A 460 14.37 25.02 -7.99
N ARG A 461 14.50 25.89 -9.00
CA ARG A 461 13.69 25.83 -10.23
C ARG A 461 13.81 24.49 -10.96
N VAL A 462 15.01 23.92 -11.03
CA VAL A 462 15.21 22.60 -11.64
C VAL A 462 14.48 21.51 -10.85
N ARG A 463 14.60 21.54 -9.51
CA ARG A 463 13.91 20.58 -8.62
C ARG A 463 12.39 20.69 -8.77
N VAL A 464 11.84 21.90 -8.68
CA VAL A 464 10.40 22.14 -8.86
C VAL A 464 9.93 21.68 -10.24
N ARG A 465 10.64 22.00 -11.34
CA ARG A 465 10.23 21.55 -12.69
C ARG A 465 10.23 20.03 -12.85
N ARG A 466 11.19 19.33 -12.23
CA ARG A 466 11.25 17.87 -12.25
C ARG A 466 10.03 17.27 -11.56
N GLU A 467 9.76 17.71 -10.34
CA GLU A 467 8.63 17.19 -9.56
C GLU A 467 7.28 17.62 -10.15
N LEU A 468 7.20 18.80 -10.77
CA LEU A 468 6.02 19.28 -11.47
C LEU A 468 5.69 18.42 -12.71
N LEU A 469 6.73 18.04 -13.48
CA LEU A 469 6.57 17.11 -14.61
C LEU A 469 6.02 15.76 -14.13
N VAL A 470 6.63 15.21 -13.08
CA VAL A 470 6.23 13.94 -12.48
C VAL A 470 4.78 14.02 -11.97
N ALA A 471 4.43 15.08 -11.25
CA ALA A 471 3.08 15.29 -10.72
C ALA A 471 2.05 15.39 -11.84
N THR A 472 2.34 16.15 -12.90
CA THR A 472 1.45 16.26 -14.06
C THR A 472 1.24 14.92 -14.75
N CYS A 473 2.30 14.12 -14.89
CA CYS A 473 2.17 12.77 -15.46
C CYS A 473 1.40 11.82 -14.56
N ASN A 474 1.58 11.89 -13.23
CA ASN A 474 0.77 11.12 -12.28
C ASN A 474 -0.72 11.45 -12.43
N THR A 475 -1.09 12.73 -12.54
CA THR A 475 -2.49 13.11 -12.76
C THR A 475 -3.03 12.60 -14.11
N ARG A 476 -2.24 12.68 -15.18
CA ARG A 476 -2.67 12.26 -16.53
C ARG A 476 -2.78 10.74 -16.69
N LEU A 477 -1.80 10.00 -16.18
CA LEU A 477 -1.75 8.55 -16.34
C LEU A 477 -2.64 7.87 -15.31
N PHE A 478 -2.61 8.30 -14.06
CA PHE A 478 -3.24 7.56 -12.97
C PHE A 478 -4.52 8.21 -12.45
N GLY A 479 -4.93 9.36 -13.00
CA GLY A 479 -6.08 10.11 -12.48
C GLY A 479 -5.86 10.64 -11.07
N ALA A 480 -4.60 10.70 -10.60
CA ALA A 480 -4.25 11.11 -9.26
C ALA A 480 -4.69 12.54 -8.98
N ASN A 481 -5.72 12.69 -8.13
CA ASN A 481 -6.29 13.99 -7.79
C ASN A 481 -6.65 14.06 -6.30
N LEU A 482 -5.68 14.47 -5.49
CA LEU A 482 -5.87 15.04 -4.16
C LEU A 482 -4.97 16.26 -4.10
N ASP A 483 -5.57 17.46 -4.10
CA ASP A 483 -4.87 18.76 -4.08
C ASP A 483 -3.77 18.94 -5.16
N ALA A 484 -3.75 18.08 -6.19
CA ALA A 484 -2.77 18.13 -7.26
C ALA A 484 -2.93 19.42 -8.04
N GLU A 485 -4.16 19.84 -8.34
CA GLU A 485 -4.41 21.05 -9.12
C GLU A 485 -3.88 22.32 -8.44
N SER A 486 -4.09 22.48 -7.13
CA SER A 486 -3.53 23.59 -6.35
C SER A 486 -2.01 23.51 -6.25
N ALA A 487 -1.45 22.32 -5.96
CA ALA A 487 0.00 22.13 -5.91
C ALA A 487 0.68 22.38 -7.28
N LEU A 488 0.05 21.96 -8.38
CA LEU A 488 0.52 22.19 -9.75
C LEU A 488 0.47 23.68 -10.12
N ILE A 489 -0.61 24.39 -9.74
CA ILE A 489 -0.75 25.84 -9.94
C ILE A 489 0.33 26.58 -9.16
N GLU A 490 0.44 26.34 -7.86
CA GLU A 490 1.42 27.00 -7.00
C GLU A 490 2.86 26.72 -7.44
N ALA A 491 3.17 25.50 -7.87
CA ALA A 491 4.47 25.16 -8.44
C ALA A 491 4.74 25.91 -9.75
N THR A 492 3.73 26.08 -10.60
CA THR A 492 3.83 26.85 -11.83
C THR A 492 4.06 28.33 -11.54
N GLU A 493 3.37 28.89 -10.56
CA GLU A 493 3.53 30.27 -10.08
C GLU A 493 4.89 30.48 -9.41
N ALA A 494 5.39 29.53 -8.60
CA ALA A 494 6.70 29.59 -7.97
C ALA A 494 7.86 29.63 -8.98
N LEU A 495 7.62 29.20 -10.23
CA LEU A 495 8.60 29.32 -11.31
C LEU A 495 8.68 30.74 -11.88
N THR A 496 7.73 31.65 -11.58
CA THR A 496 7.64 32.99 -12.19
C THR A 496 6.88 34.04 -11.34
N PRO A 497 7.54 35.03 -10.68
CA PRO A 497 8.97 35.20 -10.37
C PRO A 497 9.40 34.35 -9.14
N PRO A 498 10.72 34.10 -8.97
CA PRO A 498 11.21 33.17 -7.95
C PRO A 498 11.06 33.76 -6.54
N SER A 499 10.37 33.04 -5.67
CA SER A 499 10.47 33.19 -4.22
C SER A 499 11.04 31.90 -3.68
N LEU A 500 12.20 31.94 -3.00
CA LEU A 500 12.81 30.74 -2.41
C LEU A 500 11.82 30.03 -1.48
N THR A 501 11.17 30.80 -0.60
CA THR A 501 10.18 30.28 0.35
C THR A 501 8.97 29.63 -0.35
N HIS A 502 8.42 30.26 -1.40
CA HIS A 502 7.30 29.67 -2.14
C HIS A 502 7.74 28.44 -2.95
N GLY A 503 8.93 28.47 -3.55
CA GLY A 503 9.48 27.35 -4.31
C GLY A 503 9.81 26.14 -3.44
N GLU A 504 10.28 26.34 -2.21
CA GLU A 504 10.53 25.27 -1.25
C GLU A 504 9.23 24.62 -0.78
N ALA A 505 8.21 25.43 -0.42
CA ALA A 505 6.90 24.92 -0.04
C ALA A 505 6.22 24.15 -1.21
N ALA A 506 6.31 24.68 -2.43
CA ALA A 506 5.80 23.99 -3.61
C ALA A 506 6.55 22.68 -3.90
N LEU A 507 7.88 22.69 -3.77
CA LEU A 507 8.70 21.48 -3.93
C LEU A 507 8.30 20.40 -2.92
N GLU A 508 8.16 20.76 -1.64
CA GLU A 508 7.77 19.83 -0.59
C GLU A 508 6.41 19.19 -0.87
N ARG A 509 5.41 20.01 -1.27
CA ARG A 509 4.09 19.52 -1.65
C ARG A 509 4.14 18.56 -2.84
N LEU A 510 4.89 18.91 -3.89
CA LEU A 510 5.02 18.05 -5.07
C LEU A 510 5.70 16.72 -4.74
N VAL A 511 6.79 16.73 -3.95
CA VAL A 511 7.47 15.50 -3.52
C VAL A 511 6.52 14.63 -2.70
N ARG A 512 5.79 15.21 -1.75
CA ARG A 512 4.80 14.50 -0.95
C ARG A 512 3.71 13.88 -1.81
N PHE A 513 3.17 14.62 -2.78
CA PHE A 513 2.19 14.12 -3.74
C PHE A 513 2.75 12.99 -4.63
N ASN A 514 3.97 13.14 -5.15
CA ASN A 514 4.59 12.13 -6.00
C ASN A 514 4.94 10.84 -5.23
N ALA A 515 5.12 10.94 -3.91
CA ALA A 515 5.39 9.82 -3.02
C ALA A 515 4.12 9.13 -2.49
N SER A 516 2.97 9.84 -2.42
CA SER A 516 1.78 9.42 -1.67
C SER A 516 1.10 8.14 -2.15
N GLY A 517 1.36 7.72 -3.39
CA GLY A 517 0.77 6.53 -4.02
C GLY A 517 1.80 5.56 -4.58
N THR A 518 3.07 5.67 -4.17
CA THR A 518 4.19 4.87 -4.70
C THR A 518 4.05 3.37 -4.47
N ARG A 519 3.39 2.99 -3.37
CA ARG A 519 3.15 1.60 -2.99
C ARG A 519 1.92 0.99 -3.65
N ALA A 520 0.99 1.82 -4.13
CA ALA A 520 -0.19 1.35 -4.82
C ALA A 520 0.18 0.76 -6.18
N ALA A 521 -0.42 -0.37 -6.56
CA ALA A 521 -0.25 -0.97 -7.87
C ALA A 521 -0.60 0.01 -9.02
N LEU A 522 0.07 -0.17 -10.17
CA LEU A 522 -0.22 0.62 -11.37
C LEU A 522 -1.53 0.14 -12.03
N PRO A 523 -2.37 1.06 -12.53
CA PRO A 523 -3.50 0.71 -13.38
C PRO A 523 -3.06 -0.12 -14.59
N ARG A 524 -3.67 -1.29 -14.78
CA ARG A 524 -3.14 -2.33 -15.70
C ARG A 524 -3.50 -2.14 -17.17
N LYS A 525 -4.51 -1.31 -17.46
CA LYS A 525 -4.88 -0.96 -18.84
C LYS A 525 -3.75 -0.25 -19.60
N GLN A 526 -2.80 0.34 -18.89
CA GLN A 526 -1.69 1.07 -19.46
C GLN A 526 -0.48 0.15 -19.53
N ALA A 527 -0.14 -0.35 -20.72
CA ALA A 527 1.05 -1.15 -20.96
C ALA A 527 2.33 -0.29 -20.86
N LEU A 528 2.66 0.18 -19.65
CA LEU A 528 3.77 1.08 -19.36
C LEU A 528 5.15 0.44 -19.58
N GLY A 529 5.18 -0.89 -19.74
CA GLY A 529 6.38 -1.67 -20.08
C GLY A 529 7.43 -1.72 -18.95
N PRO A 530 8.52 -2.48 -19.16
CA PRO A 530 9.57 -2.62 -18.17
C PRO A 530 10.43 -1.36 -18.06
N ALA A 531 11.18 -1.26 -16.96
CA ALA A 531 12.20 -0.24 -16.80
C ALA A 531 13.28 -0.35 -17.89
N THR A 532 13.54 0.75 -18.59
CA THR A 532 14.51 0.92 -19.68
C THR A 532 15.59 1.93 -19.24
N PRO A 533 16.64 1.50 -18.52
CA PRO A 533 17.64 2.40 -17.93
C PRO A 533 18.64 3.00 -18.95
N VAL A 534 18.30 3.05 -20.25
CA VAL A 534 19.20 3.48 -21.33
C VAL A 534 19.76 4.89 -21.05
N ARG A 535 18.92 5.81 -20.59
CA ARG A 535 19.33 7.18 -20.23
C ARG A 535 20.10 7.27 -18.91
N ALA A 536 19.85 6.37 -17.95
CA ALA A 536 20.66 6.29 -16.73
C ALA A 536 22.12 5.89 -17.07
N LEU A 537 22.29 5.01 -18.05
CA LEU A 537 23.60 4.61 -18.58
C LEU A 537 24.28 5.76 -19.34
N GLU A 538 23.54 6.54 -20.14
CA GLU A 538 24.09 7.70 -20.85
C GLU A 538 24.47 8.86 -19.91
N ALA A 539 23.66 9.09 -18.86
CA ALA A 539 23.92 10.12 -17.85
C ALA A 539 25.13 9.78 -16.97
N SER A 540 25.29 8.52 -16.57
CA SER A 540 26.47 8.05 -15.81
C SER A 540 27.77 8.04 -16.63
N ARG A 541 27.68 7.98 -17.96
CA ARG A 541 28.83 8.07 -18.88
C ARG A 541 29.33 9.50 -19.14
N ARG A 542 28.67 10.55 -18.62
CA ARG A 542 29.22 11.91 -18.60
C ARG A 542 30.27 12.04 -17.50
N VAL A 543 31.40 11.35 -17.69
CA VAL A 543 32.68 11.76 -17.09
C VAL A 543 33.10 13.05 -17.80
N PRO A 544 33.58 14.08 -17.09
CA PRO A 544 34.09 15.28 -17.76
C PRO A 544 35.25 14.87 -18.67
N VAL A 545 35.07 15.04 -19.98
CA VAL A 545 36.18 15.08 -20.92
C VAL A 545 36.87 16.44 -20.68
N PRO A 546 38.20 16.46 -20.49
CA PRO A 546 38.96 17.61 -19.99
C PRO A 546 38.78 18.90 -20.80
#